data_AF-A0AA37SLQ1-F1
#
_entry.id   AF-A0AA37SLQ1-F1
#
_cell.length_a   1.000
_cell.length_b   1.000
_cell.length_c   1.000
_cell.angle_alpha   90.00
_cell.angle_beta   90.00
_cell.angle_gamma   90.00
#
_symmetry.space_group_name_H-M   'P 1'
#
loop_
_entity.id
_entity.type
_entity.pdbx_description
1 polymer ?
#
loop_
_entity_poly.entity_id
_entity_poly.type
_entity_poly.pdbx_seq_one_letter_code
_entity_poly.pdbx_strand_id
1 'polypeptide(L)'
;MKYLFSLAFVAIFITFAQSQEREWPKLDASVLDVEYFPEEVAWRNYLPKEAQNIKPKVKVVYSRPLRKERKIFGELLKFGEEWRLGANEATMITFYQAVTFGETTVMQGTYSMSAIPNKDSWTLLLSTESGIWGNANRDQSLTIATAVAPVKTIDKTREALSMTFQEIDDKTANLVIEWENTRATLPIGFNPVIFGAVDPSPMDMAHYPSNSAFNNYAESVDKKADPIIQVYYSRPQKKGRNIFGELLKDGEMWRIGANEATEIVFYKDVQVGDKKLEKGRYAMFAKLNGATWDIIFSKDYPIWGEANRDETKDVASVSVSVSKEKEVIEALSIIFEEKSENSADMIIGWDMTSAAIPISWK
;
A
#
# COMPACT_ATOMS: atom_id res chain seq x y z
N MET A 1 19.64 76.12 -65.49
CA MET A 1 20.15 76.69 -64.21
C MET A 1 19.29 76.12 -63.10
N LYS A 2 19.71 75.33 -62.11
CA LYS A 2 21.00 74.82 -61.64
C LYS A 2 20.73 73.39 -61.14
N TYR A 3 21.65 72.45 -61.39
CA TYR A 3 21.58 71.10 -60.86
C TYR A 3 21.94 71.12 -59.36
N LEU A 4 21.06 70.60 -58.49
CA LEU A 4 21.38 70.31 -57.09
C LEU A 4 22.04 68.93 -57.03
N PHE A 5 23.34 68.89 -56.74
CA PHE A 5 24.05 67.67 -56.36
C PHE A 5 24.00 67.53 -54.84
N SER A 6 23.27 66.52 -54.36
CA SER A 6 23.26 66.13 -52.95
C SER A 6 24.48 65.24 -52.65
N LEU A 7 25.45 65.75 -51.89
CA LEU A 7 26.51 64.93 -51.29
C LEU A 7 25.96 64.27 -50.02
N ALA A 8 25.75 62.96 -50.06
CA ALA A 8 25.45 62.18 -48.86
C ALA A 8 26.76 61.77 -48.18
N PHE A 9 27.02 62.33 -47.00
CA PHE A 9 28.11 61.92 -46.10
C PHE A 9 27.67 60.66 -45.35
N VAL A 10 28.24 59.49 -45.69
CA VAL A 10 28.01 58.25 -44.94
C VAL A 10 29.00 58.22 -43.78
N ALA A 11 28.53 58.56 -42.58
CA ALA A 11 29.29 58.36 -41.35
C ALA A 11 29.19 56.89 -40.92
N ILE A 12 30.28 56.14 -41.04
CA ILE A 12 30.40 54.77 -40.53
C ILE A 12 30.61 54.87 -39.01
N PHE A 13 29.55 54.65 -38.23
CA PHE A 13 29.66 54.44 -36.79
C PHE A 13 30.14 53.01 -36.53
N ILE A 14 31.41 52.84 -36.17
CA ILE A 14 31.92 51.59 -35.60
C ILE A 14 31.49 51.55 -34.14
N THR A 15 30.44 50.79 -33.84
CA THR A 15 30.04 50.50 -32.46
C THR A 15 31.01 49.46 -31.89
N PHE A 16 31.91 49.90 -31.01
CA PHE A 16 32.62 48.98 -30.12
C PHE A 16 31.60 48.44 -29.11
N ALA A 17 31.22 47.17 -29.25
CA ALA A 17 30.47 46.46 -28.23
C ALA A 17 31.37 46.33 -26.98
N GLN A 18 31.11 47.12 -25.93
CA GLN A 18 31.66 46.85 -24.61
C GLN A 18 31.07 45.53 -24.10
N SER A 19 31.90 44.49 -23.95
CA SER A 19 31.47 43.30 -23.21
C SER A 19 31.34 43.68 -21.74
N GLN A 20 30.12 43.64 -21.18
CA GLN A 20 29.96 43.64 -19.74
C GLN A 20 30.61 42.36 -19.19
N GLU A 21 31.61 42.50 -18.31
CA GLU A 21 32.11 41.38 -17.54
C GLU A 21 30.96 40.81 -16.71
N ARG A 22 30.71 39.51 -16.89
CA ARG A 22 29.69 38.79 -16.13
C ARG A 22 30.30 38.38 -14.80
N GLU A 23 29.89 39.03 -13.71
CA GLU A 23 30.18 38.53 -12.38
C GLU A 23 29.35 37.30 -12.10
N TRP A 24 30.02 36.19 -11.79
CA TRP A 24 29.36 34.98 -11.33
C TRP A 24 28.82 35.19 -9.92
N PRO A 25 27.64 34.66 -9.59
CA PRO A 25 27.18 34.66 -8.21
C PRO A 25 28.20 33.95 -7.32
N LYS A 26 28.41 34.48 -6.11
CA LYS A 26 29.28 33.83 -5.12
C LYS A 26 28.72 32.44 -4.81
N LEU A 27 29.61 31.46 -4.74
CA LEU A 27 29.26 30.10 -4.35
C LEU A 27 28.65 30.09 -2.94
N ASP A 28 27.59 29.32 -2.75
CA ASP A 28 27.02 29.08 -1.42
C ASP A 28 28.06 28.33 -0.56
N ALA A 29 28.25 28.80 0.68
CA ALA A 29 29.15 28.18 1.63
C ALA A 29 28.62 26.84 2.19
N SER A 30 27.32 26.58 2.03
CA SER A 30 26.63 25.36 2.45
C SER A 30 26.22 24.57 1.21
N VAL A 31 27.12 23.72 0.75
CA VAL A 31 26.90 22.89 -0.43
C VAL A 31 25.77 21.89 -0.17
N LEU A 32 24.95 21.63 -1.18
CA LEU A 32 23.95 20.57 -1.14
C LEU A 32 24.65 19.21 -1.31
N ASP A 33 24.34 18.28 -0.42
CA ASP A 33 24.88 16.93 -0.44
C ASP A 33 23.76 15.89 -0.50
N VAL A 34 24.11 14.69 -0.98
CA VAL A 34 23.17 13.58 -1.10
C VAL A 34 23.82 12.28 -0.66
N GLU A 35 23.09 11.51 0.12
CA GLU A 35 23.51 10.18 0.57
C GLU A 35 22.42 9.17 0.24
N TYR A 36 22.83 7.97 -0.17
CA TYR A 36 21.96 6.86 -0.49
C TYR A 36 22.26 5.68 0.42
N PHE A 37 21.26 4.85 0.68
CA PHE A 37 21.46 3.52 1.20
C PHE A 37 20.69 2.48 0.36
N PRO A 38 21.35 1.41 -0.11
CA PRO A 38 22.80 1.20 -0.10
C PRO A 38 23.56 2.28 -0.89
N GLU A 39 24.82 2.54 -0.51
CA GLU A 39 25.64 3.63 -1.06
C GLU A 39 25.87 3.44 -2.58
N GLU A 40 26.07 2.19 -3.00
CA GLU A 40 26.41 1.78 -4.35
C GLU A 40 25.33 2.12 -5.38
N VAL A 41 24.11 2.38 -4.92
CA VAL A 41 23.00 2.81 -5.76
C VAL A 41 23.34 4.11 -6.51
N ALA A 42 24.11 5.01 -5.89
CA ALA A 42 24.51 6.29 -6.47
C ALA A 42 25.42 6.12 -7.71
N TRP A 43 26.19 5.03 -7.77
CA TRP A 43 27.09 4.72 -8.89
C TRP A 43 26.81 3.35 -9.52
N ARG A 44 25.56 2.88 -9.47
CA ARG A 44 25.18 1.54 -9.93
C ARG A 44 25.62 1.20 -11.35
N ASN A 45 25.71 2.21 -12.23
CA ASN A 45 26.14 2.05 -13.62
C ASN A 45 27.59 1.58 -13.78
N TYR A 46 28.39 1.70 -12.72
CA TYR A 46 29.79 1.24 -12.68
C TYR A 46 29.93 -0.14 -12.04
N LEU A 47 28.82 -0.76 -11.60
CA LEU A 47 28.83 -2.11 -11.02
C LEU A 47 28.78 -3.20 -12.10
N PRO A 48 29.23 -4.43 -11.79
CA PRO A 48 28.99 -5.61 -12.63
C PRO A 48 27.50 -5.80 -12.94
N LYS A 49 27.17 -6.36 -14.11
CA LYS A 49 25.81 -6.38 -14.66
C LYS A 49 24.79 -7.05 -13.72
N GLU A 50 25.21 -8.08 -13.01
CA GLU A 50 24.45 -8.81 -11.99
C GLU A 50 24.07 -7.95 -10.77
N ALA A 51 24.86 -6.92 -10.44
CA ALA A 51 24.66 -6.03 -9.30
C ALA A 51 23.92 -4.72 -9.66
N GLN A 52 23.70 -4.43 -10.95
CA GLN A 52 23.06 -3.18 -11.41
C GLN A 52 21.58 -3.07 -11.04
N ASN A 53 20.92 -4.18 -10.67
CA ASN A 53 19.52 -4.21 -10.22
C ASN A 53 19.32 -3.71 -8.78
N ILE A 54 20.39 -3.27 -8.10
CA ILE A 54 20.31 -2.69 -6.76
C ILE A 54 19.35 -1.46 -6.75
N LYS A 55 18.50 -1.40 -5.72
CA LYS A 55 17.52 -0.34 -5.53
C LYS A 55 17.84 0.47 -4.27
N PRO A 56 17.63 1.80 -4.27
CA PRO A 56 17.74 2.58 -3.05
C PRO A 56 16.63 2.16 -2.09
N LYS A 57 16.97 2.06 -0.80
CA LYS A 57 16.02 1.92 0.31
C LYS A 57 15.70 3.29 0.91
N VAL A 58 16.72 4.13 1.06
CA VAL A 58 16.58 5.51 1.55
C VAL A 58 17.58 6.44 0.88
N LYS A 59 17.22 7.72 0.77
CA LYS A 59 18.07 8.82 0.32
C LYS A 59 17.88 10.01 1.24
N VAL A 60 18.94 10.72 1.59
CA VAL A 60 18.86 12.03 2.26
C VAL A 60 19.54 13.10 1.42
N VAL A 61 18.91 14.26 1.30
CA VAL A 61 19.43 15.45 0.63
C VAL A 61 19.47 16.57 1.65
N TYR A 62 20.64 17.16 1.88
CA TYR A 62 20.83 18.15 2.94
C TYR A 62 21.89 19.18 2.56
N SER A 63 21.72 20.42 3.01
CA SER A 63 22.80 21.41 2.88
C SER A 63 23.75 21.29 4.07
N ARG A 64 25.06 21.18 3.80
CA ARG A 64 26.10 20.96 4.81
C ARG A 64 26.83 22.26 5.21
N PRO A 65 26.41 22.97 6.28
CA PRO A 65 27.16 24.11 6.79
C PRO A 65 28.50 23.71 7.40
N LEU A 66 29.46 24.61 7.33
CA LEU A 66 30.75 24.51 8.01
C LEU A 66 30.69 25.08 9.43
N ARG A 67 31.48 24.52 10.35
CA ARG A 67 31.60 24.98 11.72
C ARG A 67 32.25 26.36 11.80
N LYS A 68 33.31 26.61 11.03
CA LYS A 68 34.08 27.86 11.00
C LYS A 68 34.48 28.33 12.39
N GLU A 69 35.14 27.46 13.14
CA GLU A 69 35.62 27.71 14.52
C GLU A 69 34.54 27.92 15.59
N ARG A 70 33.26 28.05 15.22
CA ARG A 70 32.13 28.27 16.14
C ARG A 70 31.84 27.05 17.02
N LYS A 71 31.36 27.28 18.24
CA LYS A 71 30.66 26.25 19.02
C LYS A 71 29.27 26.05 18.42
N ILE A 72 28.91 24.83 18.04
CA ILE A 72 27.65 24.55 17.36
C ILE A 72 26.57 24.26 18.39
N PHE A 73 26.70 23.16 19.12
CA PHE A 73 25.66 22.72 20.05
C PHE A 73 25.80 23.41 21.41
N GLY A 74 24.71 24.01 21.87
CA GLY A 74 24.66 24.81 23.09
C GLY A 74 24.91 26.31 22.89
N GLU A 75 25.40 26.74 21.71
CA GLU A 75 25.62 28.15 21.37
C GLU A 75 24.88 28.55 20.10
N LEU A 76 25.35 28.12 18.92
CA LEU A 76 24.68 28.41 17.65
C LEU A 76 23.31 27.73 17.56
N LEU A 77 23.26 26.45 17.92
CA LEU A 77 22.04 25.66 18.07
C LEU A 77 21.81 25.46 19.56
N LYS A 78 20.86 26.20 20.13
CA LYS A 78 20.49 26.05 21.55
C LYS A 78 19.81 24.71 21.77
N PHE A 79 20.11 24.08 22.90
CA PHE A 79 19.46 22.84 23.26
C PHE A 79 17.96 23.05 23.51
N GLY A 80 17.14 22.08 23.09
CA GLY A 80 15.68 22.15 23.20
C GLY A 80 14.99 23.00 22.13
N GLU A 81 15.75 23.70 21.27
CA GLU A 81 15.18 24.45 20.14
C GLU A 81 15.21 23.61 18.85
N GLU A 82 14.12 23.64 18.10
CA GLU A 82 14.04 22.90 16.84
C GLU A 82 14.92 23.53 15.76
N TRP A 83 15.60 22.67 15.01
CA TRP A 83 16.46 22.98 13.89
C TRP A 83 16.08 22.16 12.66
N ARG A 84 15.99 22.78 11.48
CA ARG A 84 15.76 22.14 10.16
C ARG A 84 16.82 21.13 9.70
N LEU A 85 17.73 20.76 10.60
CA LEU A 85 18.75 19.74 10.39
C LEU A 85 19.63 19.99 9.16
N GLY A 86 20.05 21.24 8.95
CA GLY A 86 20.89 21.65 7.83
C GLY A 86 21.03 23.17 7.75
N ALA A 87 21.62 23.64 6.65
CA ALA A 87 21.52 25.02 6.22
C ALA A 87 20.47 25.17 5.11
N ASN A 88 20.16 26.40 4.72
CA ASN A 88 19.24 26.68 3.62
C ASN A 88 17.87 25.95 3.74
N GLU A 89 17.43 25.27 2.67
CA GLU A 89 16.21 24.46 2.64
C GLU A 89 16.29 23.30 3.64
N ALA A 90 15.15 22.91 4.20
CA ALA A 90 15.07 21.79 5.13
C ALA A 90 15.65 20.51 4.51
N THR A 91 16.31 19.71 5.35
CA THR A 91 16.82 18.40 4.93
C THR A 91 15.66 17.52 4.49
N MET A 92 15.80 16.86 3.35
CA MET A 92 14.77 15.99 2.79
C MET A 92 15.22 14.54 2.82
N ILE A 93 14.40 13.66 3.38
CA ILE A 93 14.61 12.21 3.35
C ILE A 93 13.54 11.54 2.50
N THR A 94 13.98 10.68 1.58
CA THR A 94 13.12 9.88 0.72
C THR A 94 13.24 8.41 1.13
N PHE A 95 12.13 7.79 1.51
CA PHE A 95 12.03 6.35 1.68
C PHE A 95 11.41 5.72 0.44
N TYR A 96 12.06 4.69 -0.11
CA TYR A 96 11.60 3.97 -1.31
C TYR A 96 10.75 2.74 -0.98
N GLN A 97 10.51 2.51 0.31
CA GLN A 97 9.64 1.50 0.88
C GLN A 97 9.19 1.98 2.26
N ALA A 98 8.24 1.30 2.89
CA ALA A 98 7.92 1.60 4.28
C ALA A 98 9.11 1.29 5.20
N VAL A 99 9.29 2.11 6.22
CA VAL A 99 10.38 1.98 7.19
C VAL A 99 9.86 2.09 8.63
N THR A 100 10.64 1.59 9.58
CA THR A 100 10.48 1.91 11.00
C THR A 100 11.39 3.10 11.33
N PHE A 101 10.81 4.19 11.80
CA PHE A 101 11.48 5.40 12.25
C PHE A 101 11.11 5.66 13.71
N GLY A 102 12.02 5.33 14.65
CA GLY A 102 11.67 5.26 16.06
C GLY A 102 10.64 4.15 16.31
N GLU A 103 9.48 4.52 16.87
CA GLU A 103 8.36 3.61 17.12
C GLU A 103 7.29 3.65 16.01
N THR A 104 7.48 4.50 14.99
CA THR A 104 6.48 4.74 13.95
C THR A 104 6.84 4.01 12.66
N THR A 105 5.87 3.31 12.07
CA THR A 105 5.95 2.86 10.67
C THR A 105 5.65 4.04 9.75
N VAL A 106 6.64 4.43 8.96
CA VAL A 106 6.54 5.52 7.99
C VAL A 106 6.45 4.91 6.60
N MET A 107 5.43 5.30 5.84
CA MET A 107 5.24 4.79 4.48
C MET A 107 6.30 5.35 3.53
N GLN A 108 6.43 4.73 2.35
CA GLN A 108 7.28 5.28 1.29
C GLN A 108 6.84 6.72 0.95
N GLY A 109 7.81 7.59 0.68
CA GLY A 109 7.53 9.00 0.46
C GLY A 109 8.77 9.87 0.65
N THR A 110 8.59 11.17 0.45
CA THR A 110 9.62 12.18 0.73
C THR A 110 9.12 13.11 1.82
N TYR A 111 9.95 13.32 2.84
CA TYR A 111 9.61 14.02 4.07
C TYR A 111 10.70 15.04 4.38
N SER A 112 10.33 16.19 4.95
CA SER A 112 11.32 17.08 5.55
C SER A 112 11.74 16.53 6.92
N MET A 113 13.00 16.75 7.27
CA MET A 113 13.59 16.37 8.54
C MET A 113 13.93 17.60 9.37
N SER A 114 13.59 17.55 10.65
CA SER A 114 14.10 18.47 11.65
C SER A 114 14.65 17.71 12.86
N ALA A 115 15.39 18.41 13.71
CA ALA A 115 16.00 17.89 14.91
C ALA A 115 15.86 18.88 16.07
N ILE A 116 15.56 18.37 17.26
CA ILE A 116 15.70 19.12 18.51
C ILE A 116 16.93 18.54 19.23
N PRO A 117 18.09 19.23 19.18
CA PRO A 117 19.28 18.75 19.86
C PRO A 117 19.14 18.92 21.38
N ASN A 118 19.54 17.88 22.12
CA ASN A 118 19.83 17.94 23.55
C ASN A 118 21.24 17.39 23.79
N LYS A 119 21.70 17.43 25.05
CA LYS A 119 23.05 16.97 25.42
C LYS A 119 23.26 15.48 25.15
N ASP A 120 22.28 14.65 25.52
CA ASP A 120 22.42 13.19 25.50
C ASP A 120 21.68 12.53 24.33
N SER A 121 20.78 13.26 23.67
CA SER A 121 19.99 12.75 22.54
C SER A 121 19.47 13.89 21.66
N TRP A 122 19.18 13.57 20.41
CA TRP A 122 18.41 14.43 19.51
C TRP A 122 17.04 13.82 19.30
N THR A 123 16.01 14.65 19.26
CA THR A 123 14.69 14.25 18.78
C THR A 123 14.62 14.57 17.30
N LEU A 124 14.59 13.55 16.43
CA LEU A 124 14.44 13.69 14.99
C LEU A 124 12.95 13.63 14.63
N LEU A 125 12.51 14.52 13.74
CA LEU A 125 11.11 14.64 13.33
C LEU A 125 11.01 14.54 11.81
N LEU A 126 9.94 13.88 11.33
CA LEU A 126 9.58 13.82 9.92
C LEU A 126 8.25 14.54 9.70
N SER A 127 8.21 15.42 8.69
CA SER A 127 7.01 16.15 8.30
C SER A 127 6.69 15.96 6.81
N THR A 128 5.39 15.98 6.48
CA THR A 128 4.93 16.02 5.09
C THR A 128 5.03 17.41 4.48
N GLU A 129 5.34 18.45 5.28
CA GLU A 129 5.60 19.80 4.80
C GLU A 129 6.92 19.84 4.01
N SER A 130 6.92 20.56 2.88
CA SER A 130 8.07 20.64 1.96
C SER A 130 8.32 22.08 1.51
N GLY A 131 9.53 22.39 1.03
CA GLY A 131 9.88 23.72 0.54
C GLY A 131 10.10 24.76 1.65
N ILE A 132 10.42 24.30 2.86
CA ILE A 132 10.64 25.17 4.02
C ILE A 132 12.09 25.67 4.02
N TRP A 133 12.25 26.98 4.13
CA TRP A 133 13.55 27.62 4.30
C TRP A 133 13.69 28.13 5.75
N GLY A 134 14.66 27.63 6.50
CA GLY A 134 14.75 27.96 7.93
C GLY A 134 13.84 27.10 8.82
N ASN A 135 13.58 27.56 10.05
CA ASN A 135 12.72 26.86 11.02
C ASN A 135 11.42 27.63 11.33
N ALA A 136 11.29 28.86 10.83
CA ALA A 136 10.18 29.74 11.18
C ALA A 136 8.88 29.26 10.54
N ASN A 137 7.79 29.32 11.31
CA ASN A 137 6.42 29.02 10.85
C ASN A 137 6.19 27.58 10.33
N ARG A 138 7.06 26.62 10.67
CA ARG A 138 6.80 25.20 10.34
C ARG A 138 5.49 24.75 11.00
N ASP A 139 4.65 24.06 10.23
CA ASP A 139 3.40 23.48 10.73
C ASP A 139 3.67 22.17 11.48
N GLN A 140 3.61 22.25 12.80
CA GLN A 140 3.84 21.10 13.67
C GLN A 140 2.79 19.98 13.45
N SER A 141 1.57 20.31 12.98
CA SER A 141 0.50 19.33 12.75
C SER A 141 0.79 18.38 11.58
N LEU A 142 1.73 18.75 10.70
CA LEU A 142 2.19 17.92 9.58
C LEU A 142 3.32 16.95 9.97
N THR A 143 3.75 16.96 11.23
CA THR A 143 4.72 15.99 11.76
C THR A 143 4.08 14.61 11.86
N ILE A 144 4.64 13.63 11.14
CA ILE A 144 4.09 12.27 11.05
C ILE A 144 4.87 11.24 11.87
N ALA A 145 6.12 11.53 12.23
CA ALA A 145 6.96 10.63 13.01
C ALA A 145 7.97 11.40 13.86
N THR A 146 8.31 10.82 15.00
CA THR A 146 9.32 11.33 15.92
C THR A 146 10.17 10.17 16.43
N ALA A 147 11.48 10.37 16.49
CA ALA A 147 12.41 9.35 16.97
C ALA A 147 13.52 9.97 17.81
N VAL A 148 13.95 9.25 18.85
CA VAL A 148 15.05 9.68 19.71
C VAL A 148 16.35 9.03 19.23
N ALA A 149 17.31 9.86 18.82
CA ALA A 149 18.64 9.46 18.39
C ALA A 149 19.64 9.75 19.52
N PRO A 150 20.23 8.72 20.17
CA PRO A 150 21.25 8.94 21.19
C PRO A 150 22.46 9.69 20.64
N VAL A 151 23.04 10.55 21.48
CA VAL A 151 24.22 11.34 21.14
C VAL A 151 25.48 10.75 21.78
N LYS A 152 26.57 10.77 21.03
CA LYS A 152 27.92 10.49 21.53
C LYS A 152 28.87 11.62 21.16
N THR A 153 29.84 11.87 22.02
CA THR A 153 30.99 12.71 21.67
C THR A 153 31.97 11.92 20.82
N ILE A 154 32.50 12.53 19.77
CA ILE A 154 33.53 11.96 18.90
C ILE A 154 34.86 12.70 19.08
N ASP A 155 35.97 11.98 18.99
CA ASP A 155 37.31 12.54 19.24
C ASP A 155 37.76 13.52 18.14
N LYS A 156 37.35 13.24 16.89
CA LYS A 156 37.70 14.07 15.73
C LYS A 156 36.59 15.05 15.43
N THR A 157 36.85 16.33 15.62
CA THR A 157 35.94 17.41 15.24
C THR A 157 35.62 17.34 13.74
N ARG A 158 34.32 17.27 13.43
CA ARG A 158 33.75 17.39 12.08
C ARG A 158 33.51 18.85 11.75
N GLU A 159 34.24 19.33 10.75
CA GLU A 159 34.12 20.71 10.28
C GLU A 159 32.79 20.94 9.54
N ALA A 160 32.38 20.02 8.66
CA ALA A 160 31.10 20.09 7.96
C ALA A 160 30.05 19.20 8.63
N LEU A 161 28.79 19.66 8.67
CA LEU A 161 27.67 18.77 8.93
C LEU A 161 27.72 17.62 7.93
N SER A 162 27.69 16.39 8.43
CA SER A 162 27.81 15.18 7.64
C SER A 162 26.72 14.20 8.06
N MET A 163 26.03 13.62 7.08
CA MET A 163 25.09 12.53 7.27
C MET A 163 25.62 11.32 6.49
N THR A 164 25.33 10.12 6.95
CA THR A 164 25.60 8.88 6.21
C THR A 164 24.73 7.76 6.73
N PHE A 165 24.64 6.66 5.98
CA PHE A 165 23.99 5.44 6.42
C PHE A 165 25.03 4.37 6.71
N GLN A 166 25.06 3.88 7.95
CA GLN A 166 25.89 2.76 8.34
C GLN A 166 25.05 1.48 8.37
N GLU A 167 25.33 0.55 7.47
CA GLU A 167 24.67 -0.76 7.47
C GLU A 167 24.89 -1.48 8.81
N ILE A 168 23.81 -2.06 9.34
CA ILE A 168 23.89 -3.03 10.45
C ILE A 168 23.68 -4.43 9.87
N ASP A 169 22.59 -4.59 9.11
CA ASP A 169 22.22 -5.82 8.41
C ASP A 169 21.32 -5.51 7.20
N ASP A 170 20.80 -6.55 6.55
CA ASP A 170 19.94 -6.45 5.38
C ASP A 170 18.61 -5.70 5.63
N LYS A 171 18.18 -5.62 6.89
CA LYS A 171 16.91 -5.04 7.34
C LYS A 171 17.08 -3.73 8.08
N THR A 172 18.29 -3.33 8.47
CA THR A 172 18.51 -2.14 9.30
C THR A 172 19.79 -1.41 8.92
N ALA A 173 19.70 -0.08 8.83
CA ALA A 173 20.87 0.80 8.79
C ALA A 173 20.71 1.96 9.78
N ASN A 174 21.82 2.41 10.34
CA ASN A 174 21.86 3.62 11.14
C ASN A 174 21.94 4.85 10.23
N LEU A 175 21.01 5.79 10.37
CA LEU A 175 21.27 7.18 9.99
C LEU A 175 22.22 7.78 11.03
N VAL A 176 23.43 8.12 10.59
CA VAL A 176 24.47 8.74 11.41
C VAL A 176 24.60 10.20 11.00
N ILE A 177 24.48 11.11 11.97
CA ILE A 177 24.59 12.55 11.75
C ILE A 177 25.70 13.07 12.64
N GLU A 178 26.70 13.73 12.06
CA GLU A 178 27.84 14.30 12.78
C GLU A 178 28.04 15.77 12.44
N TRP A 179 28.30 16.58 13.47
CA TRP A 179 28.83 17.93 13.32
C TRP A 179 29.56 18.35 14.58
N GLU A 180 30.63 19.13 14.46
CA GLU A 180 31.53 19.41 15.57
C GLU A 180 32.04 18.09 16.20
N ASN A 181 31.94 17.92 17.50
CA ASN A 181 32.31 16.71 18.23
C ASN A 181 31.07 15.89 18.63
N THR A 182 29.93 16.09 17.96
CA THR A 182 28.65 15.46 18.31
C THR A 182 28.24 14.49 17.20
N ARG A 183 27.90 13.25 17.57
CA ARG A 183 27.29 12.24 16.69
C ARG A 183 25.92 11.85 17.23
N ALA A 184 24.86 12.01 16.44
CA ALA A 184 23.56 11.40 16.68
C ALA A 184 23.42 10.15 15.80
N THR A 185 22.76 9.11 16.31
CA THR A 185 22.57 7.85 15.57
C THR A 185 21.16 7.35 15.74
N LEU A 186 20.45 7.11 14.62
CA LEU A 186 19.10 6.56 14.61
C LEU A 186 19.05 5.30 13.73
N PRO A 187 18.65 4.13 14.27
CA PRO A 187 18.37 2.98 13.43
C PRO A 187 17.10 3.19 12.59
N ILE A 188 17.18 2.87 11.31
CA ILE A 188 16.06 2.84 10.37
C ILE A 188 15.85 1.39 9.95
N GLY A 189 14.68 0.85 10.30
CA GLY A 189 14.27 -0.50 9.90
C GLY A 189 13.62 -0.50 8.52
N PHE A 190 13.99 -1.42 7.64
CA PHE A 190 13.53 -1.53 6.26
C PHE A 190 12.51 -2.66 6.05
N ASN A 191 12.10 -3.32 7.12
CA ASN A 191 11.10 -4.39 7.10
C ASN A 191 10.08 -4.21 8.24
N PRO A 192 9.33 -3.09 8.26
CA PRO A 192 8.30 -2.89 9.27
C PRO A 192 7.18 -3.92 9.12
N VAL A 193 6.52 -4.25 10.24
CA VAL A 193 5.24 -4.99 10.18
C VAL A 193 4.16 -4.04 9.68
N ILE A 194 3.54 -4.39 8.55
CA ILE A 194 2.42 -3.64 7.97
C ILE A 194 1.22 -4.59 7.93
N PHE A 195 0.17 -4.24 8.66
CA PHE A 195 -1.12 -4.90 8.50
C PHE A 195 -1.80 -4.31 7.26
N GLY A 196 -2.24 -5.17 6.35
CA GLY A 196 -3.08 -4.76 5.24
C GLY A 196 -4.41 -4.18 5.74
N ALA A 197 -5.07 -3.39 4.89
CA ALA A 197 -6.46 -3.01 5.16
C ALA A 197 -7.33 -4.27 5.28
N VAL A 198 -8.34 -4.22 6.15
CA VAL A 198 -9.32 -5.31 6.27
C VAL A 198 -10.00 -5.50 4.92
N ASP A 199 -10.02 -6.74 4.41
CA ASP A 199 -10.68 -7.06 3.16
C ASP A 199 -12.17 -6.68 3.25
N PRO A 200 -12.71 -5.87 2.32
CA PRO A 200 -14.12 -5.46 2.34
C PRO A 200 -15.10 -6.62 2.07
N SER A 201 -14.62 -7.79 1.69
CA SER A 201 -15.38 -9.00 1.40
C SER A 201 -14.85 -10.17 2.25
N PRO A 202 -15.08 -10.15 3.58
CA PRO A 202 -14.62 -11.23 4.44
C PRO A 202 -15.23 -12.57 4.01
N MET A 203 -14.60 -13.68 4.39
CA MET A 203 -15.16 -15.01 4.17
C MET A 203 -16.25 -15.31 5.21
N ASP A 204 -17.32 -15.97 4.78
CA ASP A 204 -18.37 -16.54 5.62
C ASP A 204 -18.53 -18.03 5.31
N MET A 205 -19.27 -18.72 6.16
CA MET A 205 -19.49 -20.15 6.07
C MET A 205 -20.94 -20.50 6.39
N ALA A 206 -21.65 -21.07 5.41
CA ALA A 206 -22.99 -21.61 5.59
C ALA A 206 -22.95 -23.13 5.76
N HIS A 207 -23.81 -23.68 6.60
CA HIS A 207 -23.93 -25.12 6.82
C HIS A 207 -25.39 -25.57 6.75
N TYR A 208 -25.56 -26.81 6.30
CA TYR A 208 -26.79 -27.54 6.47
C TYR A 208 -26.52 -28.94 7.05
N PRO A 209 -27.25 -29.36 8.10
CA PRO A 209 -28.13 -28.56 8.95
C PRO A 209 -27.36 -27.43 9.66
N SER A 210 -28.02 -26.32 10.00
CA SER A 210 -27.34 -25.13 10.57
C SER A 210 -26.67 -25.40 11.93
N ASN A 211 -27.20 -26.35 12.71
CA ASN A 211 -26.64 -26.75 14.00
C ASN A 211 -25.41 -27.67 13.89
N SER A 212 -25.10 -28.21 12.71
CA SER A 212 -23.94 -29.11 12.50
C SER A 212 -22.60 -28.45 12.82
N ALA A 213 -22.53 -27.11 12.74
CA ALA A 213 -21.36 -26.32 13.10
C ALA A 213 -21.08 -26.28 14.62
N PHE A 214 -22.06 -26.64 15.46
CA PHE A 214 -22.00 -26.46 16.91
C PHE A 214 -21.97 -27.77 17.69
N ASN A 215 -21.55 -28.87 17.05
CA ASN A 215 -21.54 -30.20 17.67
C ASN A 215 -20.69 -30.29 18.95
N ASN A 216 -19.68 -29.43 19.12
CA ASN A 216 -18.87 -29.34 20.35
C ASN A 216 -19.60 -28.64 21.51
N TYR A 217 -20.69 -27.91 21.24
CA TYR A 217 -21.55 -27.27 22.22
C TYR A 217 -22.80 -28.09 22.56
N ALA A 218 -23.07 -29.17 21.81
CA ALA A 218 -24.22 -30.04 22.06
C ALA A 218 -23.94 -30.98 23.26
N GLU A 219 -24.76 -30.88 24.30
CA GLU A 219 -24.64 -31.67 25.53
C GLU A 219 -25.03 -33.15 25.38
N SER A 220 -25.84 -33.50 24.37
CA SER A 220 -26.28 -34.88 24.11
C SER A 220 -26.01 -35.29 22.66
N VAL A 221 -25.79 -36.60 22.46
CA VAL A 221 -25.54 -37.19 21.13
C VAL A 221 -26.74 -36.95 20.20
N ASP A 222 -27.97 -37.05 20.71
CA ASP A 222 -29.20 -36.87 19.94
C ASP A 222 -29.40 -35.43 19.40
N LYS A 223 -28.65 -34.45 19.93
CA LYS A 223 -28.70 -33.05 19.47
C LYS A 223 -27.61 -32.73 18.46
N LYS A 224 -26.66 -33.64 18.23
CA LYS A 224 -25.61 -33.47 17.22
C LYS A 224 -26.20 -33.76 15.84
N ALA A 225 -25.81 -32.95 14.88
CA ALA A 225 -26.17 -33.16 13.48
C ALA A 225 -24.89 -33.28 12.66
N ASP A 226 -24.80 -34.34 11.86
CA ASP A 226 -23.71 -34.45 10.89
C ASP A 226 -23.92 -33.42 9.77
N PRO A 227 -22.86 -32.71 9.33
CA PRO A 227 -22.98 -31.78 8.23
C PRO A 227 -23.29 -32.55 6.94
N ILE A 228 -24.22 -32.03 6.17
CA ILE A 228 -24.60 -32.56 4.85
C ILE A 228 -24.02 -31.67 3.76
N ILE A 229 -24.12 -30.35 3.94
CA ILE A 229 -23.63 -29.34 3.01
C ILE A 229 -22.88 -28.27 3.79
N GLN A 230 -21.78 -27.79 3.23
CA GLN A 230 -21.05 -26.65 3.75
C GLN A 230 -20.58 -25.77 2.59
N VAL A 231 -20.68 -24.46 2.75
CA VAL A 231 -20.34 -23.48 1.71
C VAL A 231 -19.41 -22.44 2.30
N TYR A 232 -18.22 -22.29 1.72
CA TYR A 232 -17.29 -21.21 2.03
C TYR A 232 -17.36 -20.16 0.92
N TYR A 233 -17.63 -18.91 1.28
CA TYR A 233 -17.81 -17.85 0.30
C TYR A 233 -17.36 -16.51 0.85
N SER A 234 -16.79 -15.67 0.00
CA SER A 234 -16.56 -14.26 0.37
C SER A 234 -17.88 -13.49 0.28
N ARG A 235 -18.17 -12.63 1.26
CA ARG A 235 -19.40 -11.82 1.34
C ARG A 235 -19.17 -10.34 0.96
N PRO A 236 -19.05 -9.99 -0.34
CA PRO A 236 -18.95 -8.59 -0.73
C PRO A 236 -20.18 -7.78 -0.28
N GLN A 237 -19.93 -6.54 0.11
CA GLN A 237 -20.97 -5.59 0.54
C GLN A 237 -21.48 -4.78 -0.65
N LYS A 238 -22.78 -4.46 -0.72
CA LYS A 238 -23.37 -3.66 -1.80
C LYS A 238 -22.75 -2.26 -1.82
N LYS A 239 -22.67 -1.58 -0.68
CA LYS A 239 -22.12 -0.22 -0.51
C LYS A 239 -22.71 0.77 -1.52
N GLY A 240 -24.02 0.73 -1.72
CA GLY A 240 -24.73 1.61 -2.64
C GLY A 240 -24.59 1.28 -4.13
N ARG A 241 -23.80 0.26 -4.52
CA ARG A 241 -23.65 -0.17 -5.92
C ARG A 241 -24.90 -0.87 -6.43
N ASN A 242 -25.17 -0.78 -7.74
CA ASN A 242 -26.14 -1.63 -8.41
C ASN A 242 -25.46 -2.95 -8.80
N ILE A 243 -25.91 -4.05 -8.23
CA ILE A 243 -25.20 -5.33 -8.36
C ILE A 243 -25.51 -6.00 -9.70
N PHE A 244 -26.76 -6.41 -9.90
CA PHE A 244 -27.16 -7.14 -11.10
C PHE A 244 -27.56 -6.15 -12.20
N GLY A 245 -26.99 -6.31 -13.39
CA GLY A 245 -27.16 -5.44 -14.56
C GLY A 245 -26.08 -4.39 -14.75
N GLU A 246 -25.33 -4.03 -13.70
CA GLU A 246 -24.20 -3.08 -13.78
C GLU A 246 -22.87 -3.71 -13.37
N LEU A 247 -22.73 -4.09 -12.09
CA LEU A 247 -21.50 -4.73 -11.61
C LEU A 247 -21.35 -6.14 -12.17
N LEU A 248 -22.44 -6.89 -12.21
CA LEU A 248 -22.53 -8.23 -12.78
C LEU A 248 -23.53 -8.18 -13.95
N LYS A 249 -23.04 -8.31 -15.18
CA LYS A 249 -23.88 -8.14 -16.37
C LYS A 249 -24.44 -9.47 -16.85
N ASP A 250 -25.56 -9.39 -17.57
CA ASP A 250 -26.12 -10.56 -18.25
C ASP A 250 -25.14 -11.14 -19.26
N GLY A 251 -25.09 -12.47 -19.32
CA GLY A 251 -24.16 -13.26 -20.09
C GLY A 251 -22.81 -13.52 -19.41
N GLU A 252 -22.47 -12.77 -18.35
CA GLU A 252 -21.18 -12.91 -17.66
C GLU A 252 -21.18 -14.09 -16.67
N MET A 253 -19.99 -14.66 -16.49
CA MET A 253 -19.72 -15.67 -15.47
C MET A 253 -19.40 -14.97 -14.15
N TRP A 254 -20.03 -15.42 -13.08
CA TRP A 254 -19.79 -14.93 -11.74
C TRP A 254 -19.31 -16.08 -10.85
N ARG A 255 -18.21 -15.88 -10.13
CA ARG A 255 -17.66 -16.84 -9.16
C ARG A 255 -18.46 -17.02 -7.87
N ILE A 256 -19.65 -16.41 -7.80
CA ILE A 256 -20.50 -16.31 -6.61
C ILE A 256 -19.71 -15.75 -5.42
N GLY A 257 -19.77 -14.43 -5.20
CA GLY A 257 -18.94 -13.75 -4.21
C GLY A 257 -17.78 -12.95 -4.79
N ALA A 258 -16.70 -12.84 -4.02
CA ALA A 258 -15.49 -12.08 -4.33
C ALA A 258 -14.24 -12.92 -4.02
N ASN A 259 -13.06 -12.48 -4.49
CA ASN A 259 -11.79 -13.19 -4.28
C ASN A 259 -11.80 -14.63 -4.83
N GLU A 260 -11.57 -15.63 -3.99
CA GLU A 260 -11.69 -17.06 -4.31
C GLU A 260 -13.13 -17.42 -4.71
N ALA A 261 -13.32 -18.32 -5.68
CA ALA A 261 -14.64 -18.79 -6.05
C ALA A 261 -15.33 -19.48 -4.86
N THR A 262 -16.66 -19.35 -4.75
CA THR A 262 -17.42 -20.03 -3.69
C THR A 262 -17.14 -21.53 -3.75
N GLU A 263 -16.78 -22.09 -2.60
CA GLU A 263 -16.57 -23.51 -2.44
C GLU A 263 -17.80 -24.12 -1.80
N ILE A 264 -18.28 -25.24 -2.34
CA ILE A 264 -19.28 -26.08 -1.72
C ILE A 264 -18.74 -27.49 -1.48
N VAL A 265 -19.03 -28.01 -0.28
CA VAL A 265 -18.70 -29.36 0.15
C VAL A 265 -20.00 -30.12 0.39
N PHE A 266 -20.14 -31.24 -0.30
CA PHE A 266 -21.19 -32.21 -0.05
C PHE A 266 -20.60 -33.39 0.72
N TYR A 267 -21.13 -33.67 1.90
CA TYR A 267 -20.72 -34.80 2.74
C TYR A 267 -21.49 -36.09 2.40
N LYS A 268 -22.55 -35.98 1.60
CA LYS A 268 -23.32 -37.07 1.01
C LYS A 268 -23.41 -36.88 -0.50
N ASP A 269 -23.72 -37.95 -1.23
CA ASP A 269 -24.14 -37.82 -2.61
C ASP A 269 -25.47 -37.05 -2.63
N VAL A 270 -25.58 -36.06 -3.52
CA VAL A 270 -26.74 -35.16 -3.59
C VAL A 270 -27.32 -35.13 -4.99
N GLN A 271 -28.57 -34.68 -5.06
CA GLN A 271 -29.29 -34.33 -6.26
C GLN A 271 -29.54 -32.82 -6.21
N VAL A 272 -28.92 -32.06 -7.11
CA VAL A 272 -29.09 -30.61 -7.26
C VAL A 272 -29.92 -30.37 -8.52
N GLY A 273 -31.16 -29.91 -8.36
CA GLY A 273 -32.13 -29.90 -9.46
C GLY A 273 -32.22 -31.28 -10.13
N ASP A 274 -31.97 -31.35 -11.43
CA ASP A 274 -31.97 -32.59 -12.22
C ASP A 274 -30.59 -33.30 -12.28
N LYS A 275 -29.54 -32.75 -11.66
CA LYS A 275 -28.17 -33.30 -11.68
C LYS A 275 -27.82 -34.06 -10.41
N LYS A 276 -27.16 -35.20 -10.58
CA LYS A 276 -26.54 -35.96 -9.47
C LYS A 276 -25.10 -35.49 -9.29
N LEU A 277 -24.71 -35.22 -8.06
CA LEU A 277 -23.34 -34.93 -7.66
C LEU A 277 -22.92 -35.91 -6.57
N GLU A 278 -21.75 -36.50 -6.75
CA GLU A 278 -21.13 -37.32 -5.72
C GLU A 278 -20.74 -36.43 -4.54
N LYS A 279 -20.61 -37.02 -3.35
CA LYS A 279 -19.98 -36.35 -2.22
C LYS A 279 -18.59 -35.86 -2.63
N GLY A 280 -18.24 -34.65 -2.22
CA GLY A 280 -17.00 -34.03 -2.66
C GLY A 280 -17.01 -32.53 -2.50
N ARG A 281 -15.93 -31.91 -2.98
CA ARG A 281 -15.73 -30.47 -2.98
C ARG A 281 -15.77 -29.94 -4.40
N TYR A 282 -16.44 -28.81 -4.57
CA TYR A 282 -16.64 -28.17 -5.86
C TYR A 282 -16.49 -26.66 -5.74
N ALA A 283 -15.91 -26.03 -6.76
CA ALA A 283 -16.06 -24.60 -6.97
C ALA A 283 -17.43 -24.31 -7.59
N MET A 284 -18.06 -23.21 -7.20
CA MET A 284 -19.35 -22.76 -7.69
C MET A 284 -19.21 -21.51 -8.55
N PHE A 285 -19.93 -21.52 -9.67
CA PHE A 285 -20.09 -20.37 -10.54
C PHE A 285 -21.56 -20.17 -10.90
N ALA A 286 -21.92 -18.97 -11.34
CA ALA A 286 -23.23 -18.66 -11.89
C ALA A 286 -23.05 -17.92 -13.21
N LYS A 287 -23.59 -18.45 -14.30
CA LYS A 287 -23.77 -17.67 -15.53
C LYS A 287 -25.08 -16.92 -15.44
N LEU A 288 -25.03 -15.59 -15.53
CA LEU A 288 -26.19 -14.73 -15.34
C LEU A 288 -26.96 -14.60 -16.65
N ASN A 289 -28.24 -14.97 -16.69
CA ASN A 289 -29.08 -14.92 -17.88
C ASN A 289 -30.36 -14.12 -17.59
N GLY A 290 -30.24 -12.92 -17.04
CA GLY A 290 -31.37 -12.07 -16.65
C GLY A 290 -32.21 -12.69 -15.53
N ALA A 291 -33.33 -13.31 -15.91
CA ALA A 291 -34.29 -13.92 -14.97
C ALA A 291 -33.87 -15.30 -14.46
N THR A 292 -32.75 -15.84 -14.92
CA THR A 292 -32.24 -17.15 -14.52
C THR A 292 -30.74 -17.11 -14.31
N TRP A 293 -30.24 -17.94 -13.41
CA TRP A 293 -28.81 -18.21 -13.24
C TRP A 293 -28.54 -19.68 -13.57
N ASP A 294 -27.53 -19.95 -14.40
CA ASP A 294 -27.01 -21.31 -14.56
C ASP A 294 -25.93 -21.53 -13.52
N ILE A 295 -26.28 -22.27 -12.46
CA ILE A 295 -25.38 -22.60 -11.36
C ILE A 295 -24.51 -23.78 -11.77
N ILE A 296 -23.20 -23.57 -11.79
CA ILE A 296 -22.23 -24.54 -12.27
C ILE A 296 -21.39 -25.03 -11.08
N PHE A 297 -21.20 -26.34 -11.01
CA PHE A 297 -20.34 -27.01 -10.06
C PHE A 297 -19.14 -27.58 -10.80
N SER A 298 -17.93 -27.18 -10.38
CA SER A 298 -16.69 -27.54 -11.05
C SER A 298 -15.71 -28.22 -10.11
N LYS A 299 -14.97 -29.19 -10.62
CA LYS A 299 -13.82 -29.79 -9.93
C LYS A 299 -12.54 -28.95 -10.10
N ASP A 300 -12.61 -27.80 -10.78
CA ASP A 300 -11.50 -26.85 -10.85
C ASP A 300 -11.41 -26.05 -9.54
N TYR A 301 -10.71 -26.62 -8.57
CA TYR A 301 -10.59 -26.09 -7.21
C TYR A 301 -9.19 -26.40 -6.64
N PRO A 302 -8.60 -25.49 -5.83
CA PRO A 302 -9.05 -24.12 -5.55
C PRO A 302 -8.83 -23.19 -6.75
N ILE A 303 -9.64 -22.14 -6.88
CA ILE A 303 -9.51 -21.16 -7.98
C ILE A 303 -9.90 -19.75 -7.54
N TRP A 304 -9.07 -18.77 -7.95
CA TRP A 304 -9.31 -17.36 -7.70
C TRP A 304 -9.95 -16.68 -8.91
N GLY A 305 -11.15 -16.15 -8.75
CA GLY A 305 -11.84 -15.59 -9.90
C GLY A 305 -12.45 -16.64 -10.84
N GLU A 306 -12.88 -16.17 -12.00
CA GLU A 306 -13.30 -16.98 -13.16
C GLU A 306 -12.22 -17.07 -14.26
N ALA A 307 -11.13 -16.30 -14.13
CA ALA A 307 -10.07 -16.24 -15.13
C ALA A 307 -9.24 -17.54 -15.17
N ASN A 308 -8.96 -18.03 -16.38
CA ASN A 308 -8.21 -19.27 -16.65
C ASN A 308 -8.85 -20.54 -16.06
N ARG A 309 -10.15 -20.51 -15.74
CA ARG A 309 -10.91 -21.67 -15.31
C ARG A 309 -10.91 -22.76 -16.39
N ASP A 310 -10.72 -24.00 -15.97
CA ASP A 310 -10.81 -25.18 -16.81
C ASP A 310 -12.25 -25.70 -16.88
N GLU A 311 -12.99 -25.27 -17.92
CA GLU A 311 -14.38 -25.68 -18.17
C GLU A 311 -14.55 -27.20 -18.34
N THR A 312 -13.48 -27.94 -18.67
CA THR A 312 -13.57 -29.41 -18.80
C THR A 312 -13.79 -30.12 -17.46
N LYS A 313 -13.59 -29.42 -16.35
CA LYS A 313 -13.84 -29.91 -14.99
C LYS A 313 -15.23 -29.58 -14.46
N ASP A 314 -16.07 -28.94 -15.26
CA ASP A 314 -17.47 -28.69 -14.92
C ASP A 314 -18.25 -30.01 -14.92
N VAL A 315 -18.82 -30.36 -13.76
CA VAL A 315 -19.49 -31.65 -13.57
C VAL A 315 -21.01 -31.55 -13.54
N ALA A 316 -21.55 -30.36 -13.26
CA ALA A 316 -23.00 -30.10 -13.31
C ALA A 316 -23.28 -28.63 -13.60
N SER A 317 -24.37 -28.38 -14.32
CA SER A 317 -24.98 -27.05 -14.49
C SER A 317 -26.49 -27.18 -14.29
N VAL A 318 -27.06 -26.31 -13.46
CA VAL A 318 -28.47 -26.29 -13.08
C VAL A 318 -29.00 -24.89 -13.26
N SER A 319 -30.03 -24.72 -14.10
CA SER A 319 -30.67 -23.43 -14.30
C SER A 319 -31.74 -23.19 -13.23
N VAL A 320 -31.64 -22.07 -12.53
CA VAL A 320 -32.59 -21.67 -11.47
C VAL A 320 -33.15 -20.28 -11.73
N SER A 321 -34.42 -20.06 -11.38
CA SER A 321 -35.04 -18.74 -11.51
C SER A 321 -34.59 -17.81 -10.39
N VAL A 322 -34.38 -16.54 -10.73
CA VAL A 322 -34.11 -15.50 -9.73
C VAL A 322 -35.40 -14.90 -9.23
N SER A 323 -35.41 -14.50 -7.96
CA SER A 323 -36.51 -13.80 -7.31
C SER A 323 -36.10 -12.39 -6.93
N LYS A 324 -37.07 -11.47 -6.91
CA LYS A 324 -36.88 -10.12 -6.41
C LYS A 324 -37.24 -10.05 -4.93
N GLU A 325 -36.30 -9.59 -4.12
CA GLU A 325 -36.47 -9.43 -2.68
C GLU A 325 -37.19 -8.13 -2.31
N LYS A 326 -37.81 -8.13 -1.12
CA LYS A 326 -38.53 -6.96 -0.59
C LYS A 326 -37.61 -5.90 0.00
N GLU A 327 -36.48 -6.34 0.54
CA GLU A 327 -35.49 -5.50 1.19
C GLU A 327 -34.12 -5.73 0.54
N VAL A 328 -33.24 -4.74 0.68
CA VAL A 328 -31.87 -4.83 0.17
C VAL A 328 -31.06 -5.75 1.08
N ILE A 329 -30.51 -6.81 0.49
CA ILE A 329 -29.51 -7.67 1.12
C ILE A 329 -28.14 -6.98 0.96
N GLU A 330 -27.69 -6.28 1.99
CA GLU A 330 -26.47 -5.47 1.94
C GLU A 330 -25.21 -6.33 1.70
N ALA A 331 -25.10 -7.47 2.38
CA ALA A 331 -23.98 -8.41 2.21
C ALA A 331 -24.45 -9.64 1.45
N LEU A 332 -23.73 -10.06 0.41
CA LEU A 332 -23.99 -11.38 -0.21
C LEU A 332 -24.11 -12.43 0.89
N SER A 333 -25.19 -13.19 0.86
CA SER A 333 -25.53 -14.17 1.88
C SER A 333 -25.95 -15.48 1.22
N ILE A 334 -25.45 -16.59 1.78
CA ILE A 334 -25.87 -17.93 1.41
C ILE A 334 -26.49 -18.57 2.66
N ILE A 335 -27.73 -19.02 2.55
CA ILE A 335 -28.47 -19.67 3.63
C ILE A 335 -29.10 -20.97 3.13
N PHE A 336 -29.53 -21.82 4.05
CA PHE A 336 -30.29 -23.01 3.73
C PHE A 336 -31.68 -22.96 4.35
N GLU A 337 -32.70 -23.28 3.57
CA GLU A 337 -34.08 -23.43 4.02
C GLU A 337 -34.50 -24.90 3.88
N GLU A 338 -34.80 -25.55 5.00
CA GLU A 338 -35.26 -26.94 4.99
C GLU A 338 -36.63 -27.06 4.32
N LYS A 339 -36.76 -28.02 3.40
CA LYS A 339 -38.02 -28.33 2.70
C LYS A 339 -38.62 -29.66 3.15
N SER A 340 -37.76 -30.62 3.51
CA SER A 340 -38.13 -31.90 4.09
C SER A 340 -36.92 -32.50 4.81
N GLU A 341 -37.11 -33.63 5.49
CA GLU A 341 -36.02 -34.38 6.15
C GLU A 341 -34.82 -34.64 5.24
N ASN A 342 -35.04 -34.80 3.93
CA ASN A 342 -34.01 -35.15 2.97
C ASN A 342 -33.82 -34.10 1.85
N SER A 343 -34.26 -32.86 2.08
CA SER A 343 -34.10 -31.79 1.09
C SER A 343 -34.07 -30.40 1.72
N ALA A 344 -33.21 -29.54 1.20
CA ALA A 344 -33.15 -28.13 1.52
C ALA A 344 -32.88 -27.29 0.26
N ASP A 345 -33.39 -26.07 0.25
CA ASP A 345 -33.01 -25.07 -0.75
C ASP A 345 -31.80 -24.31 -0.24
N MET A 346 -30.74 -24.24 -1.04
CA MET A 346 -29.66 -23.29 -0.84
C MET A 346 -30.05 -21.97 -1.48
N ILE A 347 -30.16 -20.91 -0.70
CA ILE A 347 -30.56 -19.59 -1.19
C ILE A 347 -29.33 -18.70 -1.23
N ILE A 348 -29.03 -18.16 -2.42
CA ILE A 348 -27.97 -17.17 -2.64
C ILE A 348 -28.66 -15.82 -2.86
N GLY A 349 -28.40 -14.83 -2.00
CA GLY A 349 -29.03 -13.51 -2.07
C GLY A 349 -28.03 -12.35 -1.96
N TRP A 350 -28.20 -11.33 -2.80
CA TRP A 350 -27.46 -10.07 -2.74
C TRP A 350 -28.28 -8.93 -3.37
N ASP A 351 -28.19 -7.72 -2.83
CA ASP A 351 -29.05 -6.61 -3.26
C ASP A 351 -30.53 -7.00 -3.17
N MET A 352 -31.35 -6.70 -4.18
CA MET A 352 -32.76 -7.10 -4.25
C MET A 352 -32.97 -8.40 -5.02
N THR A 353 -31.96 -9.26 -5.15
CA THR A 353 -32.04 -10.48 -5.96
C THR A 353 -31.60 -11.71 -5.18
N SER A 354 -32.35 -12.79 -5.33
CA SER A 354 -32.00 -14.10 -4.78
C SER A 354 -32.23 -15.21 -5.80
N ALA A 355 -31.59 -16.35 -5.59
CA ALA A 355 -31.88 -17.59 -6.30
C ALA A 355 -31.89 -18.76 -5.32
N ALA A 356 -32.89 -19.64 -5.45
CA ALA A 356 -33.02 -20.85 -4.64
C ALA A 356 -32.60 -22.07 -5.47
N ILE A 357 -31.60 -22.80 -4.97
CA ILE A 357 -31.08 -24.02 -5.58
C ILE A 357 -31.61 -25.21 -4.78
N PRO A 358 -32.52 -26.03 -5.34
CA PRO A 358 -33.06 -27.19 -4.64
C PRO A 358 -32.02 -28.31 -4.57
N ILE A 359 -31.76 -28.80 -3.35
CA ILE A 359 -30.81 -29.88 -3.08
C ILE A 359 -31.50 -30.96 -2.25
N SER A 360 -31.35 -32.22 -2.66
CA SER A 360 -31.85 -33.38 -1.92
C SER A 360 -30.79 -34.48 -1.82
N TRP A 361 -30.94 -35.36 -0.84
CA TRP A 361 -30.03 -36.49 -0.59
C TRP A 361 -30.81 -37.75 -0.23
N LYS A 362 -30.12 -38.88 -0.16
CA LYS A 362 -30.68 -40.15 0.31
C LYS A 362 -30.10 -40.57 1.64
#